data_AF-A0A2W6D4Z9-F1
#
_entry.id   AF-A0A2W6D4Z9-F1
#
_cell.length_a   1.000
_cell.length_b   1.000
_cell.length_c   1.000
_cell.angle_alpha   90.00
_cell.angle_beta   90.00
_cell.angle_gamma   90.00
#
_symmetry.space_group_name_H-M   'P 1'
#
loop_
_entity.id
_entity.type
_entity.pdbx_description
1 polymer ?
#
loop_
_entity_poly.entity_id
_entity_poly.type
_entity_poly.pdbx_seq_one_letter_code
_entity_poly.pdbx_strand_id
1 'polypeptide(L)' 'MIIQGDDLATAEKVFFSDQEVSFEVDGESLVVEVPDSQGAVEVTVEGPDGTSDAVSLTIE' A
#
# COMPACT_ATOMS: atom_id res chain seq x y z
N MET A 1 -7.47 6.19 -0.02
CA MET A 1 -6.71 6.23 1.26
C MET A 1 -5.30 6.71 0.97
N ILE A 2 -4.64 7.36 1.94
CA ILE A 2 -3.26 7.79 1.79
C ILE A 2 -2.40 6.93 2.70
N ILE A 3 -1.38 6.28 2.13
CA ILE A 3 -0.32 5.60 2.84
C ILE A 3 0.88 6.53 2.85
N GLN A 4 1.47 6.74 4.02
CA GLN A 4 2.69 7.53 4.19
C GLN A 4 3.79 6.61 4.71
N GLY A 5 5.00 6.81 4.21
CA GLY A 5 6.17 6.04 4.60
C GLY A 5 7.42 6.59 3.92
N ASP A 6 8.57 6.07 4.29
CA ASP A 6 9.84 6.42 3.68
C ASP A 6 10.05 5.61 2.38
N ASP A 7 10.75 6.19 1.40
CA ASP A 7 11.11 5.55 0.13
C ASP A 7 9.95 5.00 -0.74
N LEU A 8 8.72 5.50 -0.53
CA LEU A 8 7.55 5.08 -1.32
C LEU A 8 7.55 5.63 -2.76
N ALA A 9 8.46 6.54 -3.09
CA ALA A 9 8.59 7.11 -4.44
C ALA A 9 8.98 6.06 -5.50
N THR A 10 9.57 4.94 -5.10
CA THR A 10 9.98 3.84 -5.97
C THR A 10 9.04 2.63 -5.89
N ALA A 11 7.88 2.78 -5.25
CA ALA A 11 6.87 1.73 -5.19
C ALA A 11 6.45 1.29 -6.60
N GLU A 12 6.49 -0.01 -6.86
CA GLU A 12 6.09 -0.62 -8.13
C GLU A 12 4.74 -1.33 -8.00
N LYS A 13 4.47 -1.95 -6.85
CA LYS A 13 3.21 -2.64 -6.56
C LYS A 13 2.78 -2.41 -5.13
N VAL A 14 1.47 -2.40 -4.91
CA VAL A 14 0.88 -2.37 -3.57
C VAL A 14 -0.12 -3.51 -3.45
N PHE A 15 -0.01 -4.28 -2.38
CA PHE A 15 -0.92 -5.39 -2.08
C PHE A 15 -1.71 -5.10 -0.82
N PHE A 16 -2.99 -5.45 -0.87
CA PHE A 16 -3.93 -5.47 0.24
C PHE A 16 -4.29 -6.92 0.53
N SER A 17 -3.71 -7.48 1.58
CA SER A 17 -3.56 -8.91 1.84
C SER A 17 -2.96 -9.61 0.61
N ASP A 18 -3.77 -10.31 -0.18
CA ASP A 18 -3.34 -11.03 -1.38
C ASP A 18 -3.79 -10.35 -2.68
N GLN A 19 -4.43 -9.17 -2.60
CA GLN A 19 -4.96 -8.46 -3.75
C GLN A 19 -4.06 -7.29 -4.13
N GLU A 20 -3.53 -7.30 -5.36
CA GLU A 20 -2.86 -6.13 -5.93
C GLU A 20 -3.87 -4.99 -6.15
N VAL A 21 -3.52 -3.78 -5.72
CA VAL A 21 -4.37 -2.59 -5.88
C VAL A 21 -3.68 -1.54 -6.75
N SER A 22 -4.51 -0.70 -7.37
CA SER A 22 -4.03 0.48 -8.08
C SER A 22 -3.66 1.58 -7.08
N PHE A 23 -2.56 2.26 -7.36
CA PHE A 23 -2.04 3.34 -6.53
C PHE A 23 -1.43 4.44 -7.40
N GLU A 24 -1.36 5.64 -6.83
CA GLU A 24 -0.67 6.79 -7.39
C GLU A 24 0.39 7.26 -6.42
N VAL A 25 1.58 7.57 -6.93
CA VAL A 25 2.70 8.09 -6.14
C VAL A 25 2.60 9.61 -6.08
N ASP A 26 2.45 10.16 -4.87
CA ASP A 26 2.49 11.58 -4.58
C ASP A 26 3.70 11.87 -3.67
N GLY A 27 4.88 11.98 -4.28
CA GLY A 27 6.15 12.16 -3.57
C GLY A 27 6.51 10.95 -2.70
N GLU A 28 6.48 11.12 -1.37
CA GLU A 28 6.72 10.06 -0.38
C GLU A 28 5.42 9.43 0.12
N SER A 29 4.27 9.77 -0.47
CA SER A 29 2.97 9.21 -0.14
C SER A 29 2.42 8.39 -1.29
N LEU A 30 1.67 7.34 -0.97
CA LEU A 30 0.89 6.57 -1.95
C LEU A 30 -0.59 6.83 -1.73
N VAL A 31 -1.26 7.28 -2.79
CA VAL A 31 -2.72 7.38 -2.82
C VAL A 31 -3.23 6.06 -3.40
N VAL A 32 -3.87 5.27 -2.55
CA VAL A 32 -4.40 3.94 -2.91
C VAL A 32 -5.92 3.97 -2.95
N GLU A 33 -6.48 3.30 -3.93
CA GLU A 33 -7.92 3.03 -3.99
C GLU A 33 -8.21 1.82 -3.10
N VAL A 34 -8.95 2.05 -2.01
CA VAL A 34 -9.25 0.99 -1.04
C VAL A 34 -10.31 0.08 -1.66
N PRO A 35 -10.06 -1.23 -1.79
CA PRO A 35 -11.10 -2.15 -2.22
C PRO A 35 -12.21 -2.18 -1.18
N ASP A 36 -13.47 -2.48 -1.58
CA ASP A 36 -14.66 -2.61 -0.70
C ASP A 36 -14.55 -3.68 0.42
N SER A 37 -13.34 -4.15 0.72
CA SER A 37 -13.01 -5.00 1.86
C SER A 37 -13.18 -4.22 3.17
N GLN A 38 -14.21 -4.59 3.94
CA GLN A 38 -14.33 -4.19 5.34
C GLN A 38 -13.55 -5.17 6.23
N GLY A 39 -12.77 -4.65 7.18
CA GLY A 39 -12.00 -5.44 8.14
C GLY A 39 -10.50 -5.16 8.14
N ALA A 40 -9.75 -5.98 8.88
CA ALA A 40 -8.30 -5.91 8.96
C ALA A 40 -7.68 -6.45 7.66
N VAL A 41 -6.92 -5.61 6.96
CA VAL A 41 -6.15 -5.93 5.76
C VAL A 41 -4.67 -5.69 6.04
N GLU A 42 -3.80 -6.48 5.42
CA GLU A 42 -2.36 -6.27 5.49
C GLU A 42 -1.89 -5.50 4.26
N VAL A 43 -1.17 -4.40 4.46
CA VAL A 43 -0.67 -3.58 3.35
C VAL A 43 0.82 -3.83 3.19
N THR A 44 1.23 -4.24 2.00
CA THR A 44 2.64 -4.37 1.62
C THR A 44 2.91 -3.61 0.33
N VAL A 45 4.07 -3.00 0.24
CA VAL A 45 4.54 -2.26 -0.92
C VAL A 45 5.77 -2.96 -1.47
N GLU A 46 5.76 -3.31 -2.74
CA GLU A 46 6.93 -3.88 -3.43
C GLU A 46 7.58 -2.79 -4.28
N GLY A 47 8.90 -2.63 -4.12
CA GLY A 47 9.73 -1.76 -4.94
C GLY A 47 11.02 -2.45 -5.36
N PRO A 48 11.89 -1.76 -6.10
CA PRO A 48 13.13 -2.33 -6.64
C PRO A 48 14.11 -2.76 -5.55
N ASP A 49 14.05 -2.14 -4.37
CA ASP A 49 14.90 -2.43 -3.22
C ASP A 49 14.35 -3.59 -2.36
N GLY A 50 13.14 -4.07 -2.64
CA GLY A 50 12.48 -5.18 -1.96
C GLY A 50 11.02 -4.89 -1.58
N THR A 51 10.45 -5.79 -0.79
CA THR A 51 9.10 -5.63 -0.23
C THR A 51 9.17 -4.95 1.13
N SER A 52 8.28 -3.98 1.38
CA SER A 52 8.11 -3.33 2.67
C SER A 52 7.58 -4.31 3.71
N ASP A 53 7.70 -3.93 4.98
CA ASP A 53 7.00 -4.62 6.06
C ASP A 53 5.47 -4.56 5.85
N ALA A 54 4.79 -5.63 6.27
CA ALA A 54 3.34 -5.71 6.24
C ALA A 54 2.75 -4.84 7.37
N VAL A 55 1.91 -3.88 6.98
CA VAL A 55 1.21 -3.00 7.91
C VAL A 55 -0.23 -3.44 8.02
N SER A 56 -0.67 -3.85 9.21
CA SER A 56 -2.08 -4.18 9.44
C SER A 56 -2.91 -2.91 9.54
N LEU A 57 -3.82 -2.71 8.59
CA LEU A 57 -4.74 -1.58 8.56
C LEU A 57 -6.18 -2.09 8.69
N THR A 58 -6.97 -1.47 9.55
CA THR A 58 -8.40 -1.80 9.69
C THR A 58 -9.22 -0.79 8.90
N ILE A 59 -9.98 -1.28 7.92
CA ILE A 59 -10.92 -0.48 7.14
C ILE A 59 -12.27 -0.58 7.85
N GLU A 60 -12.72 0.52 8.46
CA GLU A 60 -14.01 0.65 9.16
C GLU A 60 -15.07 1.36 8.31
#